data_AF-A0A7X8CYA1-F1
#
_entry.id   AF-A0A7X8CYA1-F1
#
_cell.length_a   1.000
_cell.length_b   1.000
_cell.length_c   1.000
_cell.angle_alpha   90.00
_cell.angle_beta   90.00
_cell.angle_gamma   90.00
#
_symmetry.space_group_name_H-M   'P 1'
#
loop_
_entity.id
_entity.type
_entity.pdbx_description
1 polymer ?
#
loop_
_entity_poly.entity_id
_entity_poly.type
_entity_poly.pdbx_seq_one_letter_code
_entity_poly.pdbx_strand_id
1 'polypeptide(L)'
;DRDEARTFLRSLSGVPHKVTTGLAFTDRVSGTTRTIVEETEVLFSRLTDVEIKDYLDTGEWEGAAGAYRIQGRAAFLIERVVGSWSCVVGLPLRAFYVILRDRGYPLDIRPEKAAPPARPPGIFRRLSRGEN
;
A
#
# COMPACT_ATOMS: atom_id res chain seq x y z
N ASP A 1 17.05 -12.18 -11.15
CA ASP A 1 17.92 -12.54 -9.99
C ASP A 1 18.30 -11.26 -9.20
N ARG A 2 19.27 -11.32 -8.28
CA ARG A 2 19.63 -10.14 -7.45
C ARG A 2 20.28 -9.01 -8.24
N ASP A 3 21.08 -9.32 -9.27
CA ASP A 3 21.74 -8.30 -10.09
C ASP A 3 20.73 -7.64 -11.04
N GLU A 4 19.76 -8.40 -11.53
CA GLU A 4 18.59 -7.87 -12.24
C GLU A 4 17.77 -6.91 -11.36
N ALA A 5 17.49 -7.29 -10.10
CA ALA A 5 16.80 -6.42 -9.14
C ALA A 5 17.56 -5.12 -8.87
N ARG A 6 18.89 -5.18 -8.74
CA ARG A 6 19.75 -3.99 -8.65
C ARG A 6 19.61 -3.10 -9.88
N THR A 7 19.59 -3.70 -11.08
CA THR A 7 19.47 -2.97 -12.34
C THR A 7 18.13 -2.24 -12.44
N PHE A 8 17.03 -2.90 -12.03
CA PHE A 8 15.73 -2.25 -11.94
C PHE A 8 15.75 -1.06 -10.98
N LEU A 9 16.21 -1.24 -9.74
CA LEU A 9 16.25 -0.16 -8.75
C LEU A 9 17.10 1.04 -9.22
N ARG A 10 18.22 0.78 -9.89
CA ARG A 10 19.02 1.84 -10.51
C ARG A 10 18.26 2.59 -11.62
N SER A 11 17.49 1.87 -12.45
CA SER A 11 16.70 2.49 -13.52
C SER A 11 15.53 3.35 -13.00
N LEU A 12 15.00 3.02 -11.81
CA LEU A 12 13.91 3.76 -11.16
C LEU A 12 14.41 4.94 -10.31
N SER A 13 15.68 4.94 -9.93
CA SER A 13 16.29 5.96 -9.07
C SER A 13 16.16 7.38 -9.67
N GLY A 14 15.43 8.25 -8.98
CA GLY A 14 15.19 9.64 -9.41
C GLY A 14 14.40 9.79 -10.71
N VAL A 15 13.80 8.71 -11.22
CA VAL A 15 13.01 8.70 -12.46
C VAL A 15 11.55 8.39 -12.13
N PRO A 16 10.59 9.21 -12.55
CA PRO A 16 9.18 8.87 -12.37
C PRO A 16 8.81 7.70 -13.27
N HIS A 17 8.15 6.69 -12.71
CA HIS A 17 7.63 5.54 -13.44
C HIS A 17 6.15 5.32 -13.14
N LYS A 18 5.48 4.61 -14.04
CA LYS A 18 4.04 4.37 -13.95
C LYS A 18 3.75 2.94 -13.51
N VAL A 19 2.81 2.82 -12.60
CA VAL A 19 2.17 1.54 -12.24
C VAL A 19 0.74 1.58 -12.75
N THR A 20 0.45 0.70 -13.71
CA THR A 20 -0.86 0.60 -14.35
C THR A 20 -1.61 -0.59 -13.78
N THR A 21 -2.78 -0.35 -13.21
CA THR A 21 -3.61 -1.39 -12.58
C THR A 21 -4.93 -1.50 -13.31
N GLY A 22 -5.21 -2.71 -13.82
CA GLY A 22 -6.50 -3.06 -14.42
C GLY A 22 -7.42 -3.74 -13.41
N LEU A 23 -8.69 -3.35 -13.41
CA LEU A 23 -9.77 -4.00 -12.67
C LEU A 23 -10.87 -4.42 -13.66
N ALA A 24 -11.26 -5.69 -13.63
CA ALA A 24 -12.45 -6.18 -14.31
C ALA A 24 -13.45 -6.73 -13.28
N PHE A 25 -14.67 -6.20 -13.30
CA PHE A 25 -15.76 -6.65 -12.45
C PHE A 25 -16.87 -7.25 -13.32
N THR A 26 -17.10 -8.54 -13.19
CA THR A 26 -18.19 -9.25 -13.88
C THR A 26 -19.29 -9.59 -12.89
N ASP A 27 -20.46 -8.97 -13.09
CA ASP A 27 -21.66 -9.34 -12.37
C ASP A 27 -22.27 -10.58 -13.00
N ARG A 28 -22.33 -11.67 -12.23
CA ARG A 28 -22.87 -12.95 -12.71
C ARG A 28 -24.39 -12.97 -12.83
N VAL A 29 -25.11 -12.09 -12.13
CA VAL A 29 -26.57 -12.00 -12.20
C VAL A 29 -26.99 -11.29 -13.47
N SER A 30 -26.41 -10.12 -13.74
CA SER A 30 -26.71 -9.36 -14.97
C SER A 30 -25.92 -9.81 -16.20
N GLY A 31 -24.84 -10.58 -16.01
CA GLY A 31 -23.90 -10.95 -17.06
C GLY A 31 -23.03 -9.79 -17.55
N THR A 32 -23.08 -8.62 -16.88
CA THR A 32 -22.39 -7.41 -17.36
C THR A 32 -21.01 -7.24 -16.74
N THR A 33 -20.04 -6.91 -17.59
CA THR A 33 -18.66 -6.62 -17.18
C THR A 33 -18.38 -5.11 -17.21
N ARG A 34 -17.71 -4.60 -16.18
CA ARG A 34 -17.10 -3.26 -16.16
C ARG A 34 -15.59 -3.40 -16.01
N THR A 35 -14.84 -2.66 -16.82
CA THR A 35 -13.38 -2.64 -16.79
C THR A 35 -12.90 -1.22 -16.48
N ILE A 36 -11.87 -1.10 -15.65
CA ILE A 36 -11.23 0.15 -15.30
C ILE A 36 -9.72 -0.05 -15.39
N VAL A 37 -9.01 0.96 -15.86
CA VAL A 37 -7.55 1.03 -15.83
C VAL A 37 -7.17 2.33 -15.15
N GLU A 38 -6.34 2.25 -14.12
CA GLU A 38 -5.77 3.42 -13.45
C GLU A 38 -4.25 3.39 -13.54
N GLU A 39 -3.66 4.56 -13.82
CA GLU A 39 -2.22 4.77 -13.78
C GLU A 39 -1.86 5.56 -12.54
N THR A 40 -0.79 5.16 -11.85
CA THR A 40 -0.22 5.91 -10.73
C THR A 40 1.26 6.10 -10.98
N GLU A 41 1.73 7.35 -10.89
CA GLU A 41 3.14 7.68 -10.97
C GLU A 41 3.79 7.48 -9.61
N VAL A 42 4.93 6.82 -9.58
CA VAL A 42 5.79 6.65 -8.42
C VAL A 42 7.14 7.25 -8.77
N LEU A 43 7.67 8.08 -7.88
CA LEU A 43 8.99 8.67 -7.99
C LEU A 43 9.81 8.22 -6.79
N PHE A 44 10.90 7.51 -7.07
CA PHE A 44 11.92 7.24 -6.07
C PHE A 44 12.80 8.46 -5.88
N SER A 45 13.35 8.62 -4.69
CA SER A 45 14.46 9.54 -4.50
C SER A 45 15.65 9.12 -5.36
N ARG A 46 16.67 9.98 -5.48
CA ARG A 46 17.95 9.58 -6.06
C ARG A 46 18.65 8.64 -5.10
N LEU A 47 18.54 7.34 -5.37
CA LEU A 47 19.13 6.28 -4.58
C LEU A 47 20.63 6.21 -4.76
N THR A 48 21.33 6.06 -3.64
CA THR A 48 22.74 5.69 -3.57
C THR A 48 22.90 4.17 -3.74
N ASP A 49 24.11 3.74 -4.12
CA ASP A 49 24.42 2.32 -4.20
C ASP A 49 24.30 1.60 -2.84
N VAL A 50 24.52 2.33 -1.73
CA VAL A 50 24.36 1.81 -0.37
C VAL A 50 22.89 1.53 -0.09
N GLU A 51 21.98 2.47 -0.36
CA GLU A 51 20.54 2.27 -0.17
C GLU A 51 20.00 1.12 -1.02
N ILE A 52 20.44 1.02 -2.27
CA ILE A 52 20.06 -0.09 -3.15
C ILE A 52 20.55 -1.42 -2.58
N LYS A 53 21.82 -1.48 -2.15
CA LYS A 53 22.39 -2.70 -1.56
C LYS A 53 21.62 -3.09 -0.29
N ASP A 54 21.40 -2.15 0.61
CA ASP A 54 20.74 -2.39 1.89
C ASP A 54 19.29 -2.82 1.70
N TYR A 55 18.57 -2.25 0.73
CA TYR A 55 17.25 -2.74 0.36
C TYR A 55 17.28 -4.16 -0.20
N LEU A 56 18.23 -4.47 -1.10
CA LEU A 56 18.38 -5.82 -1.65
C LEU A 56 18.72 -6.87 -0.56
N ASP A 57 19.46 -6.48 0.48
CA ASP A 57 19.78 -7.33 1.63
C ASP A 57 18.55 -7.70 2.47
N THR A 58 17.43 -6.98 2.32
CA THR A 58 16.18 -7.31 3.01
C THR A 58 15.45 -8.51 2.42
N GLY A 59 15.74 -8.87 1.16
CA GLY A 59 14.99 -9.90 0.41
C GLY A 59 13.57 -9.49 -0.03
N GLU A 60 13.09 -8.29 0.32
CA GLU A 60 11.71 -7.88 0.05
C GLU A 60 11.38 -7.76 -1.45
N TRP A 61 12.40 -7.53 -2.28
CA TRP A 61 12.33 -7.47 -3.73
C TRP A 61 11.98 -8.82 -4.38
N GLU A 62 12.18 -9.93 -3.67
CA GLU A 62 11.93 -11.26 -4.23
C GLU A 62 10.45 -11.46 -4.55
N GLY A 63 10.20 -11.88 -5.80
CA GLY A 63 8.85 -12.04 -6.34
C GLY A 63 8.05 -10.74 -6.50
N ALA A 64 8.66 -9.57 -6.29
CA ALA A 64 8.02 -8.28 -6.50
C ALA A 64 8.21 -7.79 -7.95
N ALA A 65 7.13 -7.32 -8.57
CA ALA A 65 7.23 -6.66 -9.87
C ALA A 65 8.06 -5.36 -9.74
N GLY A 66 9.02 -5.16 -10.64
CA GLY A 66 9.92 -3.99 -10.57
C GLY A 66 10.90 -4.01 -9.39
N ALA A 67 11.05 -5.16 -8.73
CA ALA A 67 11.97 -5.37 -7.61
C ALA A 67 11.69 -4.51 -6.36
N TYR A 68 10.46 -4.04 -6.14
CA TYR A 68 10.12 -3.34 -4.90
C TYR A 68 8.67 -3.56 -4.42
N ARG A 69 8.42 -3.39 -3.12
CA ARG A 69 7.07 -3.42 -2.53
C ARG A 69 6.75 -2.11 -1.82
N ILE A 70 5.81 -1.34 -2.37
CA ILE A 70 5.45 -0.01 -1.83
C ILE A 70 4.93 -0.03 -0.39
N GLN A 71 4.39 -1.16 0.08
CA GLN A 71 3.87 -1.32 1.44
C GLN A 71 4.94 -1.73 2.45
N GLY A 72 6.12 -2.13 1.98
CA GLY A 72 7.22 -2.57 2.82
C GLY A 72 8.31 -1.51 2.94
N ARG A 73 9.56 -1.96 3.05
CA ARG A 73 10.74 -1.11 3.24
C ARG A 73 11.04 -0.23 2.05
N ALA A 74 10.57 -0.56 0.85
CA ALA A 74 10.73 0.35 -0.29
C ALA A 74 10.00 1.69 -0.09
N ALA A 75 9.03 1.78 0.83
CA ALA A 75 8.39 3.04 1.19
C ALA A 75 9.38 4.13 1.65
N PHE A 76 10.50 3.74 2.27
CA PHE A 76 11.56 4.67 2.68
C PHE A 76 12.34 5.25 1.49
N LEU A 77 12.27 4.63 0.32
CA LEU A 77 13.00 5.00 -0.89
C LEU A 77 12.15 5.86 -1.85
N ILE A 78 10.86 6.02 -1.57
CA ILE A 78 9.89 6.70 -2.44
C ILE A 78 9.75 8.16 -1.99
N GLU A 79 10.00 9.08 -2.93
CA GLU A 79 9.86 10.52 -2.70
C GLU A 79 8.42 10.97 -2.89
N ARG A 80 7.74 10.46 -3.92
CA ARG A 80 6.40 10.93 -4.29
C ARG A 80 5.58 9.84 -4.97
N VAL A 81 4.28 9.87 -4.70
CA VAL A 81 3.27 9.09 -5.42
C VAL A 81 2.19 10.04 -5.92
N VAL A 82 1.90 10.02 -7.22
CA VAL A 82 0.85 10.85 -7.84
C VAL A 82 -0.19 9.92 -8.47
N GLY A 83 -1.37 9.87 -7.85
CA GLY A 83 -2.45 8.96 -8.22
C GLY A 83 -2.96 8.15 -7.03
N SER A 84 -3.33 6.91 -7.27
CA SER A 84 -3.95 6.03 -6.28
C SER A 84 -2.93 5.05 -5.70
N TRP A 85 -2.59 5.24 -4.42
CA TRP A 85 -1.72 4.29 -3.71
C TRP A 85 -2.29 2.87 -3.73
N SER A 86 -3.61 2.72 -3.62
CA SER A 86 -4.27 1.41 -3.69
C SER A 86 -4.08 0.70 -5.03
N CYS A 87 -3.94 1.45 -6.13
CA CYS A 87 -3.56 0.89 -7.43
C CYS A 87 -2.15 0.33 -7.39
N VAL A 88 -1.18 1.07 -6.83
CA VAL A 88 0.20 0.56 -6.72
C VAL A 88 0.28 -0.71 -5.88
N VAL A 89 -0.60 -0.86 -4.89
CA VAL A 89 -0.74 -2.09 -4.10
C VAL A 89 -1.36 -3.24 -4.90
N GLY A 90 -2.19 -2.94 -5.90
CA GLY A 90 -2.75 -3.92 -6.85
C GLY A 90 -4.27 -3.91 -6.96
N LEU A 91 -5.00 -3.04 -6.26
CA LEU A 91 -6.46 -2.94 -6.39
C LEU A 91 -6.92 -1.47 -6.32
N PRO A 92 -7.52 -0.90 -7.39
CA PRO A 92 -8.09 0.45 -7.37
C PRO A 92 -9.30 0.52 -6.45
N LEU A 93 -9.10 0.68 -5.13
CA LEU A 93 -10.15 0.55 -4.12
C LEU A 93 -11.28 1.56 -4.33
N ARG A 94 -10.97 2.79 -4.73
CA ARG A 94 -11.98 3.81 -5.00
C ARG A 94 -12.86 3.42 -6.18
N ALA A 95 -12.27 2.98 -7.29
CA ALA A 95 -13.00 2.56 -8.46
C ALA A 95 -13.82 1.29 -8.20
N PHE A 96 -13.22 0.34 -7.48
CA PHE A 96 -13.89 -0.87 -7.03
C PHE A 96 -15.14 -0.56 -6.19
N TYR A 97 -15.02 0.33 -5.20
CA TYR A 97 -16.15 0.79 -4.39
C TYR A 97 -17.27 1.41 -5.23
N VAL A 98 -16.92 2.26 -6.20
CA VAL A 98 -17.91 2.88 -7.10
C VAL A 98 -18.65 1.82 -7.91
N ILE A 99 -17.94 0.83 -8.47
CA ILE A 99 -18.58 -0.27 -9.21
C ILE A 99 -19.55 -1.04 -8.33
N LEU A 100 -19.15 -1.42 -7.11
CA LEU A 100 -20.01 -2.16 -6.19
C LEU A 100 -21.29 -1.38 -5.87
N ARG A 101 -21.13 -0.10 -5.51
CA ARG A 101 -22.25 0.78 -5.18
C ARG A 101 -23.21 0.95 -6.37
N ASP A 102 -22.68 1.20 -7.56
CA ASP A 102 -23.47 1.37 -8.78
C ASP A 102 -24.24 0.10 -9.16
N ARG A 103 -23.73 -1.07 -8.77
CA ARG A 103 -24.35 -2.39 -9.01
C ARG A 103 -25.24 -2.85 -7.86
N GLY A 104 -25.43 -2.02 -6.83
CA GLY A 104 -26.27 -2.35 -5.68
C GLY A 104 -25.66 -3.38 -4.72
N TYR A 105 -24.35 -3.64 -4.82
CA TYR A 105 -23.65 -4.46 -3.83
C TYR A 105 -23.30 -3.60 -2.61
N PRO A 106 -23.85 -3.89 -1.42
CA PRO A 106 -23.53 -3.14 -0.22
C PRO A 106 -22.07 -3.41 0.18
N LEU A 107 -21.32 -2.35 0.47
CA LEU A 107 -20.02 -2.43 1.14
C LEU A 107 -20.12 -1.69 2.47
N ASP A 108 -20.19 -2.44 3.57
CA ASP A 108 -20.12 -1.85 4.90
C ASP A 108 -18.66 -1.58 5.27
N ILE A 109 -18.29 -0.31 5.33
CA ILE A 109 -16.93 0.13 5.70
C ILE A 109 -16.79 0.41 7.19
N ARG A 110 -17.85 0.19 7.98
CA ARG A 110 -17.77 0.35 9.44
C ARG A 110 -16.86 -0.74 9.99
N PRO A 111 -16.01 -0.43 10.99
CA PRO A 111 -15.26 -1.46 11.67
C PRO A 111 -16.25 -2.44 12.31
N GLU A 112 -15.98 -3.74 12.16
CA GLU A 112 -16.63 -4.75 12.98
C GLU A 112 -16.35 -4.38 14.45
N LYS A 113 -17.40 -4.20 15.26
CA LYS A 113 -17.39 -3.70 16.66
C LYS A 113 -15.97 -3.64 17.27
N ALA A 114 -15.37 -2.45 17.28
CA ALA A 114 -14.06 -2.26 17.88
C ALA A 114 -14.09 -2.70 19.37
N ALA A 115 -13.22 -3.62 19.76
CA ALA A 115 -12.89 -3.80 21.17
C ALA A 115 -12.41 -2.44 21.70
N PRO A 116 -12.88 -1.98 22.87
CA PRO A 116 -12.40 -0.73 23.44
C PRO A 116 -10.86 -0.79 23.54
N PRO A 117 -10.15 0.31 23.26
CA PRO A 117 -8.69 0.32 23.36
C PRO A 117 -8.29 -0.23 24.72
N ALA A 118 -7.37 -1.20 24.74
CA ALA A 118 -6.79 -1.69 25.98
C ALA A 118 -6.32 -0.47 26.77
N ARG A 119 -6.92 -0.27 27.94
CA ARG A 119 -6.54 0.81 28.84
C ARG A 119 -5.02 0.70 29.03
N PRO A 120 -4.23 1.74 28.72
CA PRO A 120 -2.80 1.68 29.01
C PRO A 120 -2.63 1.32 30.49
N PRO A 121 -1.66 0.44 30.86
CA PRO A 121 -1.43 0.08 32.24
C PRO A 121 -1.31 1.37 33.07
N GLY A 122 -2.23 1.51 34.03
CA GLY A 122 -2.50 2.79 34.66
C GLY A 122 -1.29 3.37 35.39
N ILE A 123 -0.72 4.44 34.86
CA ILE A 123 0.03 5.43 35.66
C ILE A 123 -1.02 6.35 36.29
N PHE A 124 -1.71 5.85 37.29
CA PHE A 124 -2.32 6.66 38.35
C PHE A 124 -2.36 5.81 39.61
N ARG A 125 -1.20 5.73 40.27
CA ARG A 125 -1.14 5.33 41.68
C ARG A 125 -1.88 6.43 42.45
N ARG A 126 -3.10 6.10 42.89
CA ARG A 126 -3.85 6.87 43.88
C ARG A 126 -2.90 7.08 45.07
N LEU A 127 -2.47 8.33 45.31
CA LEU A 127 -1.82 8.70 46.55
C LEU A 127 -2.90 8.69 47.63
N SER A 128 -3.09 7.53 48.24
CA SER A 128 -3.70 7.43 49.56
C SER A 128 -2.67 7.96 50.57
N ARG A 129 -2.67 9.26 50.86
CA ARG A 129 -2.37 9.73 52.22
C ARG A 129 -3.72 9.69 52.92
N GLY A 130 -3.95 8.83 53.90
CA GLY A 130 -3.13 8.64 55.09
C GLY A 130 -3.64 9.63 56.12
N GLU A 131 -4.52 9.12 56.97
CA GLU A 131 -5.18 9.80 58.09
C GLU A 131 -4.18 10.59 58.95
N ASN A 132 -4.53 11.84 59.26
CA ASN A 132 -4.59 12.41 60.60
C ASN A 132 -5.28 13.77 60.53
#